data_AF-B3XMS1-F1
#
_entry.id   AF-B3XMS1-F1
#
_cell.length_a   1.000
_cell.length_b   1.000
_cell.length_c   1.000
_cell.angle_alpha   90.00
_cell.angle_beta   90.00
_cell.angle_gamma   90.00
#
_symmetry.space_group_name_H-M   'P 1'
#
loop_
_entity.id
_entity.type
_entity.pdbx_description
1 polymer ?
#
loop_
_entity_poly.entity_id
_entity_poly.type
_entity_poly.pdbx_seq_one_letter_code
_entity_poly.pdbx_strand_id
1 'polypeptide(L)'
;MDSKQLLEMVVKAADGRRAEDIVALKVDEISPMADYFVIMTGGSDRQVQAITNAIVEKAHEENVKIGSVEGKNHAQWVLVDLGDVVVHVFREETRQFYNLENYGPTHLLSILTTGLMINDLSKFCPVI
;
A
#
# COMPACT_ATOMS: atom_id res chain seq x y z
N MET A 1 -13.55 -6.02 12.93
CA MET A 1 -12.10 -5.99 13.21
C MET A 1 -11.72 -4.54 13.42
N ASP A 2 -10.87 -4.21 14.39
CA ASP A 2 -10.37 -2.84 14.57
C ASP A 2 -9.21 -2.52 13.61
N SER A 3 -8.82 -1.24 13.50
CA SER A 3 -7.79 -0.79 12.55
C SER A 3 -6.39 -1.33 12.86
N LYS A 4 -6.07 -1.60 14.13
CA LYS A 4 -4.80 -2.21 14.53
C LYS A 4 -4.74 -3.70 14.17
N GLN A 5 -5.82 -4.43 14.40
CA GLN A 5 -5.97 -5.82 13.98
C GLN A 5 -5.91 -5.95 12.45
N LEU A 6 -6.52 -5.00 11.73
CA LEU A 6 -6.44 -4.92 10.27
C LEU A 6 -4.99 -4.70 9.80
N LEU A 7 -4.27 -3.77 10.44
CA LEU A 7 -2.85 -3.55 10.19
C LEU A 7 -2.02 -4.83 10.42
N GLU A 8 -2.20 -5.51 11.55
CA GLU A 8 -1.48 -6.75 11.87
C GLU A 8 -1.76 -7.86 10.86
N MET A 9 -3.01 -7.97 10.38
CA MET A 9 -3.39 -8.91 9.32
C MET A 9 -2.63 -8.61 8.03
N VAL A 10 -2.63 -7.34 7.58
CA VAL A 10 -1.92 -6.90 6.38
C VAL A 10 -0.43 -7.21 6.47
N VAL A 11 0.21 -6.86 7.59
CA VAL A 11 1.64 -7.09 7.78
C VAL A 11 1.97 -8.58 7.75
N LYS A 12 1.18 -9.43 8.41
CA LYS A 12 1.37 -10.89 8.40
C LYS A 12 1.19 -11.49 7.01
N ALA A 13 0.16 -11.04 6.27
CA ALA A 13 -0.08 -11.50 4.90
C ALA A 13 1.09 -11.12 3.97
N ALA A 14 1.60 -9.90 4.09
CA ALA A 14 2.73 -9.40 3.33
C ALA A 14 4.05 -10.12 3.68
N ASP A 15 4.34 -10.29 4.97
CA ASP A 15 5.52 -10.99 5.47
C ASP A 15 5.53 -12.47 5.04
N GLY A 16 4.36 -13.13 5.01
CA GLY A 16 4.21 -14.48 4.44
C GLY A 16 4.57 -14.59 2.96
N ARG A 17 4.64 -13.46 2.24
CA ARG A 17 5.11 -13.35 0.84
C ARG A 17 6.49 -12.69 0.73
N ARG A 18 7.21 -12.56 1.84
CA ARG A 18 8.54 -11.94 1.96
C ARG A 18 8.57 -10.52 1.42
N ALA A 19 7.53 -9.73 1.70
CA ALA A 19 7.56 -8.30 1.40
C ALA A 19 8.71 -7.63 2.19
N GLU A 20 9.37 -6.69 1.55
CA GLU A 20 10.50 -5.95 2.10
C GLU A 20 10.07 -4.55 2.53
N ASP A 21 10.88 -3.90 3.38
CA ASP A 21 10.69 -2.51 3.85
C ASP A 21 9.26 -2.15 4.25
N ILE A 22 8.61 -3.05 5.00
CA ILE A 22 7.26 -2.85 5.50
C ILE A 22 7.29 -1.74 6.56
N VAL A 23 6.67 -0.61 6.23
CA VAL A 23 6.54 0.56 7.10
C VAL A 23 5.06 0.83 7.32
N ALA A 24 4.65 0.88 8.58
CA ALA A 24 3.31 1.31 8.97
C ALA A 24 3.36 2.73 9.52
N LEU A 25 2.63 3.64 8.89
CA LEU A 25 2.49 5.03 9.29
C LEU A 25 1.11 5.22 9.89
N LYS A 26 1.06 5.77 11.11
CA LYS A 26 -0.19 6.20 11.73
C LYS A 26 -0.57 7.58 11.20
N VAL A 27 -1.76 7.70 10.60
CA VAL A 27 -2.18 8.88 9.83
C VAL A 27 -3.56 9.41 10.21
N ASP A 28 -4.19 8.88 11.26
CA ASP A 28 -5.48 9.32 11.80
C ASP A 28 -5.53 10.82 12.15
N GLU A 29 -4.42 11.41 12.59
CA GLU A 29 -4.35 12.85 12.93
C GLU A 29 -4.26 13.78 11.71
N ILE A 30 -3.99 13.23 10.52
CA ILE A 30 -3.57 13.98 9.33
C ILE A 30 -4.41 13.61 8.09
N SER A 31 -5.08 12.46 8.10
CA SER A 31 -5.99 11.99 7.04
C SER A 31 -7.26 11.42 7.67
N PRO A 32 -8.44 11.98 7.38
CA PRO A 32 -9.71 11.42 7.86
C PRO A 32 -10.14 10.16 7.09
N MET A 33 -9.40 9.74 6.06
CA MET A 33 -9.77 8.63 5.19
C MET A 33 -9.30 7.26 5.73
N ALA A 34 -8.24 7.23 6.54
CA ALA A 34 -7.66 6.00 7.08
C ALA A 34 -6.88 6.26 8.37
N ASP A 35 -6.78 5.25 9.22
CA ASP A 35 -5.97 5.30 10.46
C ASP A 35 -4.50 4.98 10.18
N TYR A 36 -4.24 4.07 9.24
CA TYR A 36 -2.88 3.64 8.89
C TYR A 36 -2.63 3.59 7.39
N PHE A 37 -1.45 4.06 7.00
CA PHE A 37 -0.86 3.74 5.71
C PHE A 37 0.23 2.69 5.88
N VAL A 38 0.17 1.62 5.10
CA VAL A 38 1.20 0.59 5.07
C VAL A 38 1.91 0.69 3.73
N ILE A 39 3.22 0.77 3.76
CA ILE A 39 4.08 0.84 2.58
C ILE A 39 4.99 -0.36 2.61
N MET A 40 5.12 -1.07 1.50
CA MET A 40 6.00 -2.25 1.40
C MET A 40 6.54 -2.41 -0.01
N THR A 41 7.59 -3.21 -0.13
CA THR A 41 8.33 -3.44 -1.38
C THR A 41 8.21 -4.91 -1.80
N GLY A 42 8.07 -5.14 -3.10
CA GLY A 42 8.32 -6.43 -3.75
C GLY A 42 9.47 -6.33 -4.75
N GLY A 43 10.35 -7.33 -4.77
CA GLY A 43 11.50 -7.38 -5.67
C GLY A 43 11.18 -7.72 -7.12
N SER A 44 9.93 -8.10 -7.43
CA SER A 44 9.47 -8.35 -8.80
C SER A 44 7.97 -8.16 -8.96
N ASP A 45 7.50 -7.93 -10.19
CA ASP A 45 6.07 -7.80 -10.53
C ASP A 45 5.25 -8.99 -10.00
N ARG A 46 5.79 -10.20 -10.14
CA ARG A 46 5.15 -11.42 -9.64
C ARG A 46 5.03 -11.42 -8.12
N GLN A 47 6.05 -10.94 -7.41
CA GLN A 47 6.01 -10.85 -5.96
C GLN A 47 5.05 -9.76 -5.50
N VAL A 48 5.04 -8.59 -6.15
CA VAL A 48 4.07 -7.51 -5.87
C VAL A 48 2.63 -8.02 -6.03
N GLN A 49 2.34 -8.76 -7.10
CA GLN A 49 1.03 -9.39 -7.30
C GLN A 49 0.74 -10.45 -6.23
N ALA A 50 1.73 -11.27 -5.86
CA ALA A 50 1.56 -12.29 -4.83
C ALA A 50 1.27 -11.70 -3.44
N ILE A 51 1.97 -10.63 -3.07
CA ILE A 51 1.75 -9.85 -1.84
C ILE A 51 0.33 -9.28 -1.86
N THR A 52 -0.04 -8.58 -2.94
CA THR A 52 -1.36 -7.98 -3.12
C THR A 52 -2.47 -9.02 -2.99
N ASN A 53 -2.32 -10.15 -3.69
CA ASN A 53 -3.29 -11.25 -3.65
C ASN A 53 -3.41 -11.83 -2.25
N ALA A 54 -2.31 -12.04 -1.54
CA ALA A 54 -2.34 -12.58 -0.18
C ALA A 54 -3.09 -11.64 0.79
N ILE A 55 -2.91 -10.32 0.67
CA ILE A 55 -3.63 -9.33 1.48
C ILE A 55 -5.13 -9.37 1.15
N VAL A 56 -5.49 -9.38 -0.14
CA VAL A 56 -6.88 -9.45 -0.60
C VAL A 56 -7.55 -10.75 -0.16
N GLU A 57 -6.88 -11.89 -0.31
CA GLU A 57 -7.35 -13.20 0.13
C GLU A 57 -7.62 -13.20 1.64
N LYS A 58 -6.68 -12.70 2.45
CA LYS A 58 -6.86 -12.59 3.90
C LYS A 58 -7.95 -11.62 4.31
N ALA A 59 -8.08 -10.48 3.61
CA ALA A 59 -9.20 -9.57 3.80
C ALA A 59 -10.55 -10.26 3.53
N HIS A 60 -10.65 -11.06 2.47
CA HIS A 60 -11.86 -11.83 2.18
C HIS A 60 -12.16 -12.91 3.23
N GLU A 61 -11.15 -13.68 3.67
CA GLU A 61 -11.30 -14.71 4.71
C GLU A 61 -11.82 -14.10 6.03
N GLU A 62 -11.33 -12.92 6.40
CA GLU A 62 -11.71 -12.20 7.62
C GLU A 62 -12.96 -11.30 7.43
N ASN A 63 -13.65 -11.40 6.28
CA ASN A 63 -14.83 -10.60 5.93
C ASN A 63 -14.61 -9.07 6.00
N VAL A 64 -13.39 -8.63 5.71
CA VAL A 64 -13.03 -7.22 5.57
C VAL A 64 -13.55 -6.69 4.24
N LYS A 65 -14.17 -5.51 4.27
CA LYS A 65 -14.60 -4.83 3.06
C LYS A 65 -13.39 -4.24 2.34
N ILE A 66 -13.24 -4.60 1.07
CA ILE A 66 -12.21 -4.01 0.19
C ILE A 66 -12.87 -2.88 -0.59
N GLY A 67 -12.32 -1.67 -0.49
CA GLY A 67 -12.78 -0.49 -1.22
C GLY A 67 -12.39 -0.57 -2.69
N SER A 68 -11.09 -0.57 -2.96
CA SER A 68 -10.51 -0.72 -4.30
C SER A 68 -9.17 -1.44 -4.29
N VAL A 69 -8.80 -1.99 -5.45
CA VAL A 69 -7.46 -2.51 -5.72
C VAL A 69 -7.01 -1.96 -7.07
N GLU A 70 -5.99 -1.12 -7.07
CA GLU A 70 -5.58 -0.32 -8.22
C GLU A 70 -4.13 -0.60 -8.60
N GLY A 71 -3.78 -0.46 -9.89
CA GLY A 71 -2.41 -0.67 -10.38
C GLY A 71 -1.95 -2.15 -10.45
N LYS A 72 -2.77 -3.10 -9.99
CA LYS A 72 -2.46 -4.54 -9.93
C LYS A 72 -1.96 -5.16 -11.24
N ASN A 73 -2.48 -4.71 -12.39
CA ASN A 73 -2.11 -5.25 -13.70
C ASN A 73 -0.65 -4.93 -14.08
N HIS A 74 -0.14 -3.76 -13.70
CA HIS A 74 1.22 -3.31 -14.02
C HIS A 74 2.23 -3.69 -12.93
N ALA A 75 1.76 -3.88 -11.69
CA ALA A 75 2.56 -4.33 -10.55
C ALA A 75 3.79 -3.47 -10.22
N GLN A 76 3.88 -2.25 -10.76
CA GLN A 76 4.91 -1.27 -10.40
C GLN A 76 4.56 -0.56 -9.09
N TRP A 77 3.29 -0.22 -8.93
CA TRP A 77 2.72 0.31 -7.71
C TRP A 77 1.27 -0.16 -7.63
N VAL A 78 0.94 -0.85 -6.56
CA VAL A 78 -0.41 -1.32 -6.26
C VAL A 78 -0.92 -0.62 -5.01
N LEU A 79 -2.15 -0.13 -5.08
CA LEU A 79 -2.89 0.41 -3.94
C LEU A 79 -4.01 -0.55 -3.57
N VAL A 80 -4.13 -0.88 -2.29
CA VAL A 80 -5.22 -1.69 -1.73
C VAL A 80 -5.89 -0.86 -0.63
N ASP A 81 -7.14 -0.48 -0.87
CA ASP A 81 -7.96 0.25 0.11
C ASP A 81 -8.81 -0.75 0.91
N LEU A 82 -8.56 -0.81 2.22
CA LEU A 82 -9.31 -1.63 3.19
C LEU A 82 -10.12 -0.75 4.17
N GLY A 83 -10.36 0.52 3.84
CA GLY A 83 -11.00 1.50 4.72
C GLY A 83 -9.99 2.09 5.71
N ASP A 84 -9.98 1.58 6.94
CA ASP A 84 -9.14 2.13 8.02
C ASP A 84 -7.63 1.91 7.79
N VAL A 85 -7.27 1.02 6.86
CA VAL A 85 -5.88 0.74 6.47
C VAL A 85 -5.76 0.80 4.95
N VAL A 86 -4.84 1.63 4.45
CA VAL A 86 -4.51 1.71 3.02
C VAL A 86 -3.11 1.17 2.80
N VAL A 87 -2.98 0.23 1.86
CA VAL A 87 -1.73 -0.47 1.58
C VAL A 87 -1.16 -0.06 0.24
N HIS A 88 0.13 0.27 0.23
CA HIS A 88 0.92 0.61 -0.95
C HIS A 88 2.00 -0.46 -1.12
N VAL A 89 1.91 -1.22 -2.21
CA VAL A 89 2.91 -2.23 -2.59
C VAL A 89 3.68 -1.71 -3.78
N PHE A 90 4.96 -1.38 -3.59
CA PHE A 90 5.83 -0.88 -4.63
C PHE A 90 6.72 -1.99 -5.17
N ARG A 91 7.04 -1.93 -6.46
CA ARG A 91 8.20 -2.63 -7.01
C ARG A 91 9.47 -1.89 -6.59
N GLU A 92 10.53 -2.64 -6.29
CA GLU A 92 11.82 -2.10 -5.86
C GLU A 92 12.32 -0.95 -6.76
N GLU A 93 12.34 -1.14 -8.09
CA GLU A 93 12.75 -0.11 -9.05
C GLU A 93 11.91 1.17 -8.95
N THR A 94 10.59 1.03 -8.76
CA THR A 94 9.66 2.16 -8.62
C THR A 94 9.87 2.89 -7.30
N ARG A 95 10.11 2.17 -6.20
CA ARG A 95 10.41 2.74 -4.88
C ARG A 95 11.70 3.58 -4.90
N GLN A 96 12.73 3.09 -5.59
CA GLN A 96 13.99 3.80 -5.78
C GLN A 96 13.82 5.03 -6.68
N PHE A 97 13.03 4.92 -7.75
CA PHE A 97 12.74 6.03 -8.66
C PHE A 97 12.04 7.20 -7.95
N TYR A 98 11.06 6.91 -7.08
CA TYR A 98 10.42 7.92 -6.24
C TYR A 98 11.25 8.29 -4.99
N ASN A 99 12.39 7.64 -4.80
CA ASN A 99 13.36 7.90 -3.74
C ASN A 99 12.71 8.06 -2.36
N LEU A 100 11.79 7.14 -2.06
CA LEU A 100 10.96 7.17 -0.85
C LEU A 100 11.77 7.17 0.45
N GLU A 101 13.07 6.87 0.38
CA GLU A 101 13.98 6.75 1.53
C GLU A 101 14.82 8.01 1.78
N ASN A 102 15.03 8.86 0.77
CA ASN A 102 15.76 10.12 0.96
C ASN A 102 14.94 11.21 1.64
N TYR A 103 13.61 11.05 1.67
CA TYR A 103 12.72 11.99 2.28
C TYR A 103 12.04 11.34 3.47
N GLY A 104 12.16 11.95 4.66
CA GLY A 104 11.58 11.41 5.89
C GLY A 104 10.06 11.17 5.80
N PRO A 105 9.46 10.55 6.83
CA PRO A 105 8.05 10.12 6.82
C PRO A 105 7.05 11.21 6.43
N THR A 106 7.35 12.49 6.69
CA THR A 106 6.53 13.64 6.29
C THR A 106 6.38 13.79 4.77
N HIS A 107 7.42 13.47 3.98
CA HIS A 107 7.36 13.59 2.53
C HIS A 107 6.67 12.40 1.87
N LEU A 108 6.89 11.19 2.41
CA LEU A 108 6.10 10.01 2.05
C LEU A 108 4.62 10.29 2.21
N LEU A 109 4.26 10.88 3.35
CA LEU A 109 2.90 11.29 3.58
C LEU A 109 2.41 12.27 2.52
N SER A 110 3.20 13.28 2.16
CA SER A 110 2.82 14.27 1.14
C SER A 110 2.60 13.64 -0.24
N ILE A 111 3.41 12.66 -0.65
CA ILE A 111 3.24 11.97 -1.95
C ILE A 111 1.94 11.15 -1.92
N LEU A 112 1.69 10.41 -0.83
CA LEU A 112 0.54 9.53 -0.71
C LEU A 112 -0.77 10.29 -0.49
N THR A 113 -0.78 11.36 0.31
CA THR A 113 -1.98 12.21 0.49
C THR A 113 -2.26 13.13 -0.69
N THR A 114 -1.24 13.67 -1.36
CA THR A 114 -1.47 14.45 -2.60
C THR A 114 -1.97 13.54 -3.72
N GLY A 115 -1.48 12.30 -3.77
CA GLY A 115 -2.00 11.26 -4.66
C GLY A 115 -3.43 10.84 -4.35
N LEU A 116 -3.83 10.71 -3.07
CA LEU A 116 -5.21 10.38 -2.67
C LEU A 116 -6.20 11.53 -2.88
N MET A 117 -5.78 12.80 -2.77
CA MET A 117 -6.62 13.99 -3.00
C MET A 117 -6.88 14.27 -4.49
N ILE A 118 -6.04 13.72 -5.38
CA ILE A 118 -6.19 13.84 -6.82
C ILE A 118 -6.66 12.47 -7.32
N ASN A 119 -7.95 12.35 -7.66
CA ASN A 119 -8.60 11.17 -8.26
C ASN A 119 -8.01 10.72 -9.62
N ASP A 120 -6.74 11.00 -9.90
CA ASP A 120 -6.06 10.81 -11.17
C ASP A 120 -4.71 10.10 -10.99
N LEU A 121 -4.80 8.81 -10.66
CA LEU A 121 -3.67 7.87 -10.58
C LEU A 121 -2.93 7.71 -11.91
N SER A 122 -3.48 8.21 -13.03
CA SER A 122 -2.82 8.20 -14.33
C SER A 122 -1.58 9.10 -14.41
N LYS A 123 -1.43 10.05 -13.47
CA LYS A 123 -0.26 10.93 -13.40
C LYS A 123 0.91 10.35 -12.60
N PHE A 124 0.65 9.35 -11.76
CA PHE A 124 1.62 8.77 -10.83
C PHE A 124 1.99 7.31 -11.17
N CYS A 125 1.15 6.64 -11.96
CA CYS A 125 1.50 5.38 -12.61
C CYS A 125 2.05 5.72 -14.00
N PRO A 126 3.38 5.68 -14.25
CA PRO A 126 3.89 5.85 -15.60
C PRO A 126 3.49 4.59 -16.38
N VAL A 127 2.33 4.64 -17.02
CA VAL A 127 2.01 3.79 -18.16
C VAL A 127 2.89 4.31 -19.30
N ILE A 128 3.98 3.60 -19.56
CA ILE A 128 4.51 3.49 -20.92
C ILE A 128 4.17 2.07 -21.38
#